data_AF-A0A437PC75-F1
#
_entry.id   AF-A0A437PC75-F1
#
_cell.length_a   1.000
_cell.length_b   1.000
_cell.length_c   1.000
_cell.angle_alpha   90.00
_cell.angle_beta   90.00
_cell.angle_gamma   90.00
#
_symmetry.space_group_name_H-M   'P 1'
#
loop_
_entity.id
_entity.type
_entity.pdbx_description
1 polymer ?
#
loop_
_entity_poly.entity_id
_entity_poly.type
_entity_poly.pdbx_seq_one_letter_code
_entity_poly.pdbx_strand_id
1 'polypeptide(L)'
;MRTLSVRTGYHRPDLPDDGDVTLVMPDRPRAGGLDLIGKGHSLRIDGGNLGNGRIIAAGSFNELHLSGLRGDFRDVRSDGIDLACAAKLVTIQNTRLTGLHGEHAGFHGDGIQLQLGSRVDTLAITNTTIASGYQAIMCGSGPDGLGVKRLYLDRVNIRDEPSLRSEPSIALYLGDTKESGGRLTLPYEIVLGEVWVDWPDRKRAMYLPRGARVTGSLKYGVPPGGDFCRG
;
A
#
# COMPACT_ATOMS: atom_id res chain seq x y z
N MET A 1 -14.37 -14.79 15.67
CA MET A 1 -14.34 -13.92 14.48
C MET A 1 -15.71 -13.29 14.26
N ARG A 2 -15.80 -11.95 14.32
CA ARG A 2 -17.02 -11.18 14.06
C ARG A 2 -17.02 -10.71 12.60
N THR A 3 -18.16 -10.77 11.93
CA THR A 3 -18.28 -10.29 10.54
C THR A 3 -19.10 -9.02 10.51
N LEU A 4 -18.57 -7.96 9.90
CA LEU A 4 -19.28 -6.69 9.73
C LEU A 4 -19.45 -6.39 8.24
N SER A 5 -20.63 -5.90 7.86
CA SER A 5 -20.88 -5.46 6.49
C SER A 5 -20.46 -4.01 6.30
N VAL A 6 -19.77 -3.72 5.21
CA VAL A 6 -19.35 -2.36 4.88
C VAL A 6 -20.37 -1.71 3.95
N ARG A 7 -20.87 -0.53 4.30
CA ARG A 7 -21.79 0.25 3.44
C ARG A 7 -21.06 0.88 2.26
N THR A 8 -21.74 1.13 1.16
CA THR A 8 -21.21 1.97 0.07
C THR A 8 -21.13 3.44 0.47
N GLY A 9 -20.17 4.18 -0.09
CA GLY A 9 -19.85 5.55 0.32
C GLY A 9 -18.81 5.58 1.43
N TYR A 10 -18.65 6.72 2.09
CA TYR A 10 -17.79 6.80 3.27
C TYR A 10 -18.31 5.88 4.39
N HIS A 11 -17.44 5.10 5.00
CA HIS A 11 -17.81 4.26 6.14
C HIS A 11 -16.65 4.13 7.12
N ARG A 12 -16.97 4.25 8.40
CA ARG A 12 -16.08 3.98 9.52
C ARG A 12 -16.77 2.98 10.44
N PRO A 13 -16.58 1.66 10.25
CA PRO A 13 -17.19 0.67 11.14
C PRO A 13 -16.59 0.78 12.55
N ASP A 14 -17.43 0.59 13.57
CA ASP A 14 -16.97 0.45 14.94
C ASP A 14 -16.27 -0.92 15.10
N LEU A 15 -14.95 -0.89 15.24
CA LEU A 15 -14.14 -2.09 15.43
C LEU A 15 -14.05 -2.44 16.92
N PRO A 16 -14.36 -3.68 17.34
CA PRO A 16 -14.15 -4.10 18.72
C PRO A 16 -12.66 -4.17 19.07
N ASP A 17 -12.32 -3.69 20.27
CA ASP A 17 -10.93 -3.55 20.73
C ASP A 17 -10.18 -4.88 20.98
N ASP A 18 -10.88 -6.01 21.07
CA ASP A 18 -10.35 -7.27 21.59
C ASP A 18 -10.61 -8.51 20.70
N GLY A 19 -11.07 -8.30 19.46
CA GLY A 19 -11.56 -9.40 18.62
C GLY A 19 -10.84 -9.58 17.29
N ASP A 20 -11.13 -10.72 16.65
CA ASP A 20 -10.91 -10.92 15.22
C ASP A 20 -12.13 -10.41 14.44
N VAL A 21 -11.89 -9.54 13.45
CA VAL A 21 -12.94 -8.91 12.64
C VAL A 21 -12.71 -9.21 11.17
N THR A 22 -13.76 -9.61 10.47
CA THR A 22 -13.80 -9.68 9.02
C THR A 22 -14.80 -8.66 8.49
N LEU A 23 -14.36 -7.82 7.57
CA LEU A 23 -15.21 -6.89 6.86
C LEU A 23 -15.54 -7.46 5.49
N VAL A 24 -16.83 -7.61 5.23
CA VAL A 24 -17.33 -8.01 3.91
C VAL A 24 -17.63 -6.74 3.13
N MET A 25 -16.87 -6.53 2.07
CA MET A 25 -17.04 -5.39 1.19
C MET A 25 -18.00 -5.70 0.03
N PRO A 26 -18.83 -4.73 -0.39
CA PRO A 26 -19.67 -4.89 -1.55
C PRO A 26 -18.83 -4.89 -2.83
N ASP A 27 -19.30 -5.61 -3.85
CA ASP A 27 -18.63 -5.71 -5.15
C ASP A 27 -18.92 -4.51 -6.09
N ARG A 28 -19.88 -3.67 -5.70
CA ARG A 28 -20.18 -2.40 -6.40
C ARG A 28 -19.15 -1.31 -6.04
N PRO A 29 -18.76 -0.44 -6.98
CA PRO A 29 -17.83 0.66 -6.72
C PRO A 29 -18.29 1.53 -5.54
N ARG A 30 -17.35 1.92 -4.69
CA ARG A 30 -17.59 2.92 -3.63
C ARG A 30 -17.27 4.31 -4.16
N ALA A 31 -18.01 5.30 -3.65
CA ALA A 31 -17.77 6.73 -3.90
C ALA A 31 -17.15 7.43 -2.67
N GLY A 32 -16.58 6.66 -1.73
CA GLY A 32 -16.04 7.20 -0.47
C GLY A 32 -15.17 6.19 0.26
N GLY A 33 -14.32 6.73 1.13
CA GLY A 33 -13.29 5.96 1.84
C GLY A 33 -13.83 4.96 2.86
N LEU A 34 -12.93 4.12 3.34
CA LEU A 34 -13.15 3.17 4.42
C LEU A 34 -12.10 3.40 5.52
N ASP A 35 -12.55 3.90 6.66
CA ASP A 35 -11.69 4.17 7.82
C ASP A 35 -11.78 3.03 8.82
N LEU A 36 -10.68 2.32 9.00
CA LEU A 36 -10.52 1.17 9.88
C LEU A 36 -9.71 1.61 11.10
N ILE A 37 -10.38 2.25 12.04
CA ILE A 37 -9.73 2.86 13.21
C ILE A 37 -10.07 2.04 14.44
N GLY A 38 -9.07 1.39 15.04
CA GLY A 38 -9.30 0.59 16.25
C GLY A 38 -8.09 -0.17 16.76
N LYS A 39 -8.35 -1.07 17.70
CA LYS A 39 -7.37 -2.03 18.19
C LYS A 39 -7.94 -3.43 18.05
N GLY A 40 -7.10 -4.45 17.96
CA GLY A 40 -7.59 -5.82 17.91
C GLY A 40 -6.52 -6.85 17.65
N HIS A 41 -6.95 -8.11 17.61
CA HIS A 41 -6.06 -9.22 17.28
C HIS A 41 -5.83 -9.27 15.76
N SER A 42 -6.88 -9.56 14.99
CA SER A 42 -6.82 -9.64 13.53
C SER A 42 -7.93 -8.82 12.88
N LEU A 43 -7.59 -8.01 11.87
CA LEU A 43 -8.55 -7.34 11.00
C LEU A 43 -8.38 -7.84 9.57
N ARG A 44 -9.46 -8.31 8.96
CA ARG A 44 -9.46 -8.86 7.61
C ARG A 44 -10.49 -8.17 6.72
N ILE A 45 -10.10 -7.86 5.50
CA ILE A 45 -10.98 -7.45 4.40
C ILE A 45 -10.83 -8.45 3.27
N ASP A 46 -11.94 -9.04 2.84
CA ASP A 46 -12.00 -9.97 1.72
C ASP A 46 -12.87 -9.42 0.60
N GLY A 47 -12.26 -9.26 -0.57
CA GLY A 47 -12.88 -8.68 -1.75
C GLY A 47 -13.15 -7.19 -1.59
N GLY A 48 -13.72 -6.60 -2.64
CA GLY A 48 -14.28 -5.26 -2.57
C GLY A 48 -13.88 -4.39 -3.74
N ASN A 49 -14.84 -3.60 -4.22
CA ASN A 49 -14.61 -2.60 -5.23
C ASN A 49 -14.54 -1.22 -4.58
N LEU A 50 -13.31 -0.74 -4.40
CA LEU A 50 -13.03 0.58 -3.85
C LEU A 50 -13.59 1.70 -4.73
N GLY A 51 -13.86 1.47 -6.02
CA GLY A 51 -14.12 2.56 -6.94
C GLY A 51 -12.99 3.58 -6.84
N ASN A 52 -13.32 4.79 -6.43
CA ASN A 52 -12.36 5.87 -6.19
C ASN A 52 -12.13 6.16 -4.69
N GLY A 53 -12.63 5.30 -3.79
CA GLY A 53 -12.48 5.43 -2.34
C GLY A 53 -11.19 4.78 -1.82
N ARG A 54 -10.50 5.45 -0.89
CA ARG A 54 -9.31 4.91 -0.23
C ARG A 54 -9.62 4.06 0.99
N ILE A 55 -8.67 3.20 1.40
CA ILE A 55 -8.67 2.58 2.72
C ILE A 55 -7.70 3.35 3.63
N ILE A 56 -8.13 3.67 4.84
CA ILE A 56 -7.23 4.10 5.92
C ILE A 56 -7.30 3.04 7.02
N ALA A 57 -6.17 2.43 7.37
CA ALA A 57 -6.08 1.54 8.53
C ALA A 57 -5.24 2.18 9.62
N ALA A 58 -5.86 2.53 10.75
CA ALA A 58 -5.21 3.22 11.85
C ALA A 58 -5.42 2.52 13.19
N GLY A 59 -4.42 2.60 14.07
CA GLY A 59 -4.45 2.02 15.41
C GLY A 59 -3.49 0.85 15.58
N SER A 60 -3.90 -0.23 16.28
CA SER A 60 -2.98 -1.32 16.64
C SER A 60 -3.60 -2.70 16.46
N PHE A 61 -3.00 -3.52 15.60
CA PHE A 61 -3.45 -4.87 15.31
C PHE A 61 -2.28 -5.85 15.52
N ASN A 62 -2.52 -7.13 15.82
CA ASN A 62 -1.45 -8.11 15.59
C ASN A 62 -1.30 -8.34 14.08
N GLU A 63 -2.43 -8.53 13.40
CA GLU A 63 -2.50 -8.87 11.99
C GLU A 63 -3.53 -8.01 11.24
N LEU A 64 -3.15 -7.53 10.06
CA LEU A 64 -4.03 -6.83 9.12
C LEU A 64 -3.96 -7.53 7.76
N HIS A 65 -5.10 -7.97 7.24
CA HIS A 65 -5.21 -8.68 5.98
C HIS A 65 -6.14 -7.94 5.03
N LEU A 66 -5.61 -7.49 3.89
CA LEU A 66 -6.38 -6.85 2.83
C LEU A 66 -6.27 -7.70 1.57
N SER A 67 -7.38 -8.28 1.11
CA SER A 67 -7.35 -9.19 -0.03
C SER A 67 -8.45 -8.93 -1.04
N GLY A 68 -8.15 -9.12 -2.33
CA GLY A 68 -9.18 -9.11 -3.38
C GLY A 68 -9.72 -7.71 -3.70
N LEU A 69 -8.95 -6.67 -3.40
CA LEU A 69 -9.39 -5.29 -3.57
C LEU A 69 -9.17 -4.83 -5.02
N ARG A 70 -10.14 -4.10 -5.57
CA ARG A 70 -9.96 -3.37 -6.84
C ARG A 70 -10.33 -1.91 -6.69
N GLY A 71 -9.53 -1.01 -7.23
CA GLY A 71 -9.77 0.44 -7.20
C GLY A 71 -9.29 1.12 -8.47
N ASP A 72 -10.01 2.16 -8.87
CA ASP A 72 -9.75 3.00 -10.03
C ASP A 72 -9.88 4.47 -9.61
N PHE A 73 -8.74 5.13 -9.52
CA PHE A 73 -8.61 6.46 -8.94
C PHE A 73 -8.43 7.54 -10.01
N ARG A 74 -8.62 7.23 -11.30
CA ARG A 74 -8.35 8.18 -12.41
C ARG A 74 -9.05 9.53 -12.28
N ASP A 75 -10.23 9.55 -11.65
CA ASP A 75 -11.05 10.76 -11.51
C ASP A 75 -10.86 11.48 -10.16
N VAL A 76 -9.99 10.99 -9.26
CA VAL A 76 -9.74 11.61 -7.95
C VAL A 76 -8.27 11.53 -7.55
N ARG A 77 -7.74 12.62 -6.99
CA ARG A 77 -6.43 12.58 -6.33
C ARG A 77 -6.58 11.89 -4.98
N SER A 78 -6.06 10.68 -4.84
CA SER A 78 -6.12 9.93 -3.59
C SER A 78 -5.09 8.82 -3.57
N ASP A 79 -4.66 8.47 -2.36
CA ASP A 79 -3.90 7.25 -2.10
C ASP A 79 -4.85 6.04 -2.14
N GLY A 80 -4.33 4.86 -2.44
CA GLY A 80 -5.14 3.64 -2.48
C GLY A 80 -5.38 3.05 -1.10
N ILE A 81 -4.29 2.66 -0.45
CA ILE A 81 -4.27 2.06 0.89
C ILE A 81 -3.29 2.84 1.76
N ASP A 82 -3.80 3.43 2.82
CA ASP A 82 -3.05 4.25 3.76
C ASP A 82 -2.99 3.55 5.13
N LEU A 83 -1.78 3.24 5.58
CA LEU A 83 -1.52 2.49 6.81
C LEU A 83 -0.92 3.45 7.85
N ALA A 84 -1.70 3.74 8.89
CA ALA A 84 -1.34 4.57 10.04
C ALA A 84 -1.40 3.73 11.34
N CYS A 85 -0.77 2.55 11.33
CA CYS A 85 -0.98 1.53 12.35
C CYS A 85 0.30 0.89 12.89
N ALA A 86 0.18 0.27 14.08
CA ALA A 86 1.13 -0.70 14.60
C ALA A 86 0.63 -2.12 14.30
N ALA A 87 1.44 -2.95 13.65
CA ALA A 87 1.12 -4.35 13.36
C ALA A 87 2.35 -5.27 13.35
N LYS A 88 2.16 -6.54 13.72
CA LYS A 88 3.22 -7.55 13.50
C LYS A 88 3.25 -7.99 12.04
N LEU A 89 2.07 -8.14 11.43
CA LEU A 89 1.94 -8.55 10.05
C LEU A 89 0.86 -7.73 9.34
N VAL A 90 1.22 -7.14 8.21
CA VAL A 90 0.27 -6.62 7.23
C VAL A 90 0.42 -7.44 5.95
N THR A 91 -0.67 -7.98 5.45
CA THR A 91 -0.71 -8.66 4.14
C THR A 91 -1.66 -7.91 3.21
N ILE A 92 -1.19 -7.64 2.00
CA ILE A 92 -2.00 -7.10 0.90
C ILE A 92 -1.86 -8.07 -0.27
N GLN A 93 -2.96 -8.68 -0.70
CA GLN A 93 -2.87 -9.73 -1.71
C GLN A 93 -4.03 -9.77 -2.70
N ASN A 94 -3.75 -10.18 -3.94
CA ASN A 94 -4.76 -10.26 -5.00
C ASN A 94 -5.46 -8.91 -5.18
N THR A 95 -4.67 -7.82 -5.20
CA THR A 95 -5.17 -6.45 -5.20
C THR A 95 -4.79 -5.74 -6.49
N ARG A 96 -5.70 -4.93 -7.04
CA ARG A 96 -5.48 -4.10 -8.23
C ARG A 96 -5.86 -2.65 -7.94
N LEU A 97 -4.89 -1.74 -7.98
CA LEU A 97 -5.11 -0.31 -7.82
C LEU A 97 -4.58 0.41 -9.07
N THR A 98 -5.43 1.16 -9.77
CA THR A 98 -5.04 1.87 -11.00
C THR A 98 -5.50 3.32 -10.97
N GLY A 99 -4.93 4.16 -11.83
CA GLY A 99 -5.33 5.57 -11.88
C GLY A 99 -4.88 6.41 -10.70
N LEU A 100 -4.00 5.89 -9.85
CA LEU A 100 -3.51 6.60 -8.67
C LEU A 100 -2.70 7.80 -9.14
N HIS A 101 -3.00 8.98 -8.61
CA HIS A 101 -2.27 10.19 -8.97
C HIS A 101 -2.47 11.28 -7.93
N GLY A 102 -1.55 12.23 -7.94
CA GLY A 102 -1.49 13.31 -6.97
C GLY A 102 -0.38 14.29 -7.32
N GLU A 103 0.13 14.99 -6.32
CA GLU A 103 1.19 15.98 -6.44
C GLU A 103 1.99 16.03 -5.15
N HIS A 104 3.22 16.53 -5.22
CA HIS A 104 4.13 16.62 -4.07
C HIS A 104 3.59 17.51 -2.96
N ALA A 105 2.86 18.58 -3.32
CA ALA A 105 2.21 19.48 -2.39
C ALA A 105 0.73 19.10 -2.21
N GLY A 106 0.44 18.06 -1.43
CA GLY A 106 -0.93 17.67 -1.12
C GLY A 106 -1.15 16.16 -1.04
N PHE A 107 -2.17 15.67 -1.75
CA PHE A 107 -2.38 14.23 -1.91
C PHE A 107 -1.33 13.68 -2.86
N HIS A 108 -0.53 12.73 -2.39
CA HIS A 108 0.56 12.15 -3.17
C HIS A 108 0.03 11.21 -4.27
N GLY A 109 -1.02 10.43 -3.99
CA GLY A 109 -1.49 9.42 -4.94
C GLY A 109 -0.69 8.13 -4.84
N ASP A 110 -0.33 7.75 -3.62
CA ASP A 110 0.44 6.56 -3.33
C ASP A 110 -0.46 5.33 -3.38
N GLY A 111 -0.04 4.26 -4.07
CA GLY A 111 -0.86 3.04 -4.12
C GLY A 111 -1.00 2.38 -2.76
N ILE A 112 0.13 2.15 -2.10
CA ILE A 112 0.21 1.69 -0.71
C ILE A 112 1.17 2.60 0.02
N GLN A 113 0.68 3.30 1.04
CA GLN A 113 1.46 4.21 1.87
C GLN A 113 1.49 3.72 3.30
N LEU A 114 2.65 3.77 3.92
CA LEU A 114 2.81 3.69 5.36
C LEU A 114 3.05 5.11 5.90
N GLN A 115 2.13 5.64 6.72
CA GLN A 115 2.29 6.95 7.33
C GLN A 115 3.43 6.97 8.37
N LEU A 116 3.97 8.17 8.60
CA LEU A 116 4.90 8.45 9.69
C LEU A 116 4.30 8.01 11.03
N GLY A 117 5.13 7.39 11.88
CA GLY A 117 4.72 6.85 13.18
C GLY A 117 4.14 5.43 13.13
N SER A 118 3.92 4.86 11.95
CA SER A 118 3.49 3.47 11.82
C SER A 118 4.61 2.50 12.18
N ARG A 119 4.24 1.35 12.75
CA ARG A 119 5.20 0.31 13.18
C ARG A 119 4.75 -1.05 12.69
N VAL A 120 5.33 -1.52 11.58
CA VAL A 120 4.97 -2.79 10.97
C VAL A 120 6.17 -3.73 10.99
N ASP A 121 6.09 -4.87 11.69
CA ASP A 121 7.21 -5.82 11.70
C ASP A 121 7.39 -6.51 10.33
N THR A 122 6.30 -6.75 9.60
CA THR A 122 6.34 -7.32 8.24
C THR A 122 5.18 -6.82 7.39
N LEU A 123 5.50 -6.23 6.24
CA LEU A 123 4.55 -5.92 5.19
C LEU A 123 4.79 -6.88 4.02
N ALA A 124 3.80 -7.71 3.70
CA ALA A 124 3.85 -8.65 2.58
C ALA A 124 2.81 -8.25 1.53
N ILE A 125 3.27 -7.99 0.31
CA ILE A 125 2.42 -7.62 -0.82
C ILE A 125 2.59 -8.68 -1.90
N THR A 126 1.49 -9.36 -2.25
CA THR A 126 1.54 -10.48 -3.19
C THR A 126 0.46 -10.43 -4.26
N ASN A 127 0.73 -10.97 -5.46
CA ASN A 127 -0.25 -11.04 -6.56
C ASN A 127 -0.97 -9.70 -6.80
N THR A 128 -0.23 -8.60 -6.84
CA THR A 128 -0.79 -7.25 -6.76
C THR A 128 -0.35 -6.41 -7.95
N THR A 129 -1.24 -5.57 -8.47
CA THR A 129 -0.94 -4.63 -9.56
C THR A 129 -1.25 -3.21 -9.09
N ILE A 130 -0.27 -2.32 -9.23
CA ILE A 130 -0.37 -0.91 -8.87
C ILE A 130 0.01 -0.08 -10.09
N ALA A 131 -0.89 0.73 -10.60
CA ALA A 131 -0.62 1.70 -11.65
C ALA A 131 -0.81 3.11 -11.07
N SER A 132 0.26 3.91 -11.08
CA SER A 132 0.31 5.22 -10.45
C SER A 132 1.07 6.23 -11.30
N GLY A 133 0.58 7.46 -11.34
CA GLY A 133 1.29 8.64 -11.85
C GLY A 133 2.24 9.27 -10.82
N TYR A 134 2.26 8.81 -9.56
CA TYR A 134 3.15 9.27 -8.49
C TYR A 134 3.99 8.14 -7.89
N GLN A 135 3.77 7.70 -6.63
CA GLN A 135 4.47 6.53 -6.07
C GLN A 135 3.53 5.32 -6.07
N ALA A 136 4.07 4.12 -6.29
CA ALA A 136 3.27 2.90 -6.18
C ALA A 136 3.28 2.39 -4.74
N ILE A 137 4.46 2.38 -4.10
CA ILE A 137 4.62 1.97 -2.70
C ILE A 137 5.51 3.00 -2.01
N MET A 138 5.00 3.56 -0.91
CA MET A 138 5.71 4.46 0.00
C MET A 138 5.83 3.78 1.36
N CYS A 139 7.04 3.49 1.79
CA CYS A 139 7.34 2.89 3.09
C CYS A 139 8.51 3.63 3.75
N GLY A 140 8.36 4.92 3.96
CA GLY A 140 9.36 5.72 4.67
C GLY A 140 9.35 5.44 6.17
N SER A 141 10.51 5.63 6.81
CA SER A 141 10.59 5.72 8.27
C SER A 141 10.49 7.16 8.74
N GLY A 142 9.89 7.36 9.91
CA GLY A 142 9.89 8.66 10.57
C GLY A 142 11.18 8.95 11.35
N PRO A 143 11.33 10.17 11.90
CA PRO A 143 12.46 10.56 12.75
C PRO A 143 12.56 9.73 14.05
N ASP A 144 11.48 9.07 14.43
CA ASP A 144 11.40 8.12 15.54
C ASP A 144 12.00 6.74 15.22
N GLY A 145 12.38 6.48 13.96
CA GLY A 145 12.88 5.19 13.50
C GLY A 145 11.79 4.11 13.41
N LEU A 146 10.51 4.50 13.42
CA LEU A 146 9.39 3.61 13.17
C LEU A 146 9.13 3.48 11.66
N GLY A 147 8.61 2.33 11.23
CA GLY A 147 8.34 2.01 9.83
C GLY A 147 8.09 0.51 9.61
N VAL A 148 8.26 0.05 8.36
CA VAL A 148 8.23 -1.38 8.01
C VAL A 148 9.59 -2.00 8.31
N LYS A 149 9.70 -2.99 9.19
CA LYS A 149 10.98 -3.68 9.42
C LYS A 149 11.40 -4.55 8.23
N ARG A 150 10.46 -5.36 7.73
CA ARG A 150 10.66 -6.31 6.63
C ARG A 150 9.59 -6.11 5.55
N LEU A 151 10.03 -5.90 4.31
CA LEU A 151 9.16 -5.79 3.15
C LEU A 151 9.31 -7.02 2.26
N TYR A 152 8.21 -7.72 2.00
CA TYR A 152 8.15 -8.84 1.07
C TYR A 152 7.26 -8.48 -0.11
N LEU A 153 7.83 -8.49 -1.32
CA LEU A 153 7.12 -8.26 -2.56
C LEU A 153 7.25 -9.50 -3.44
N ASP A 154 6.13 -10.12 -3.80
CA ASP A 154 6.15 -11.27 -4.72
C ASP A 154 4.97 -11.24 -5.69
N ARG A 155 5.26 -11.47 -6.98
CA ARG A 155 4.27 -11.35 -8.07
C ARG A 155 3.57 -9.98 -8.02
N VAL A 156 4.37 -8.91 -8.02
CA VAL A 156 3.91 -7.52 -7.97
C VAL A 156 4.24 -6.82 -9.28
N ASN A 157 3.24 -6.15 -9.86
CA ASN A 157 3.40 -5.29 -11.02
C ASN A 157 3.24 -3.84 -10.62
N ILE A 158 4.21 -3.02 -11.00
CA ILE A 158 4.17 -1.57 -10.85
C ILE A 158 4.22 -0.95 -12.24
N ARG A 159 3.26 -0.08 -12.53
CA ARG A 159 3.15 0.62 -13.82
C ARG A 159 3.08 2.13 -13.62
N ASP A 160 3.73 2.84 -14.53
CA ASP A 160 3.53 4.26 -14.69
C ASP A 160 2.18 4.57 -15.34
N GLU A 161 1.53 5.63 -14.87
CA GLU A 161 0.43 6.30 -15.55
C GLU A 161 0.85 7.72 -15.98
N PRO A 162 1.60 7.85 -17.09
CA PRO A 162 2.24 9.13 -17.45
C PRO A 162 1.24 10.23 -17.77
N SER A 163 0.01 9.91 -18.21
CA SER A 163 -1.03 10.90 -18.48
C SER A 163 -1.64 11.51 -17.21
N LEU A 164 -1.47 10.88 -16.05
CA LEU A 164 -1.95 11.38 -14.76
C LEU A 164 -0.85 12.05 -13.93
N ARG A 165 0.39 11.97 -14.41
CA ARG A 165 1.56 12.48 -13.71
C ARG A 165 1.57 14.02 -13.72
N SER A 166 1.58 14.61 -12.53
CA SER A 166 1.88 16.04 -12.33
C SER A 166 3.39 16.29 -12.35
N GLU A 167 4.19 15.37 -11.80
CA GLU A 167 5.64 15.48 -11.72
C GLU A 167 6.34 14.11 -11.63
N PRO A 168 7.65 14.02 -11.93
CA PRO A 168 8.37 12.76 -11.79
C PRO A 168 8.47 12.27 -10.34
N SER A 169 8.21 10.98 -10.13
CA SER A 169 8.29 10.34 -8.81
C SER A 169 8.97 8.96 -8.90
N ILE A 170 9.08 8.30 -7.74
CA ILE A 170 9.76 7.02 -7.57
C ILE A 170 8.72 5.92 -7.38
N ALA A 171 8.81 4.85 -8.17
CA ALA A 171 7.86 3.73 -8.08
C ALA A 171 7.82 3.11 -6.67
N LEU A 172 9.00 2.75 -6.14
CA LEU A 172 9.19 2.21 -4.79
C LEU A 172 9.98 3.21 -3.94
N TYR A 173 9.29 4.02 -3.13
CA TYR A 173 9.93 4.92 -2.19
C TYR A 173 10.04 4.25 -0.82
N LEU A 174 11.19 3.62 -0.55
CA LEU A 174 11.43 2.84 0.68
C LEU A 174 12.39 3.53 1.64
N GLY A 175 12.69 4.81 1.39
CA GLY A 175 13.74 5.51 2.10
C GLY A 175 13.24 6.63 2.99
N ASP A 176 14.21 7.33 3.55
CA ASP A 176 13.97 8.36 4.53
C ASP A 176 13.28 9.57 3.94
N THR A 177 12.29 10.12 4.65
CA THR A 177 12.00 11.54 4.44
C THR A 177 13.24 12.32 4.88
N LYS A 178 13.54 13.48 4.26
CA LYS A 178 14.73 14.28 4.60
C LYS A 178 14.78 14.70 6.09
N GLU A 179 13.71 14.46 6.85
CA GLU A 179 13.52 14.87 8.23
C GLU A 179 14.14 13.90 9.26
N SER A 180 14.53 12.68 8.89
CA SER A 180 14.90 11.65 9.89
C SER A 180 16.37 11.64 10.29
N GLY A 181 17.11 12.66 9.90
CA GLY A 181 18.37 13.03 10.55
C GLY A 181 19.48 11.97 10.47
N GLY A 182 19.43 11.05 9.50
CA GLY A 182 20.49 10.08 9.25
C GLY A 182 20.53 8.86 10.19
N ARG A 183 19.44 8.55 10.91
CA ARG A 183 19.32 7.31 11.67
C ARG A 183 19.10 6.09 10.76
N LEU A 184 19.25 4.89 11.34
CA LEU A 184 19.00 3.60 10.67
C LEU A 184 17.58 3.62 10.10
N THR A 185 17.47 3.46 8.79
CA THR A 185 16.23 3.70 8.06
C THR A 185 15.58 2.37 7.69
N LEU A 186 14.27 2.30 7.93
CA LEU A 186 13.46 1.11 7.66
C LEU A 186 12.84 1.23 6.26
N PRO A 187 12.64 0.12 5.53
CA PRO A 187 12.95 -1.27 5.90
C PRO A 187 14.42 -1.66 5.84
N TYR A 188 14.86 -2.48 6.81
CA TYR A 188 16.23 -3.03 6.80
C TYR A 188 16.34 -4.31 5.96
N GLU A 189 15.23 -5.00 5.72
CA GLU A 189 15.18 -6.21 4.88
C GLU A 189 14.07 -6.08 3.84
N ILE A 190 14.46 -6.25 2.58
CA ILE A 190 13.58 -6.21 1.41
C ILE A 190 13.80 -7.50 0.63
N VAL A 191 12.73 -8.26 0.42
CA VAL A 191 12.74 -9.50 -0.36
C VAL A 191 11.88 -9.30 -1.59
N LEU A 192 12.51 -9.44 -2.76
CA LEU A 192 11.90 -9.31 -4.07
C LEU A 192 11.84 -10.70 -4.72
N GLY A 193 10.64 -11.25 -4.83
CA GLY A 193 10.36 -12.43 -5.63
C GLY A 193 10.19 -12.05 -7.10
N GLU A 194 8.97 -12.17 -7.62
CA GLU A 194 8.64 -11.71 -8.96
C GLU A 194 8.08 -10.28 -8.98
N VAL A 195 8.95 -9.27 -9.03
CA VAL A 195 8.54 -7.85 -9.06
C VAL A 195 8.88 -7.23 -10.41
N TRP A 196 7.87 -6.77 -11.14
CA TRP A 196 8.00 -6.10 -12.43
C TRP A 196 7.68 -4.62 -12.31
N VAL A 197 8.55 -3.78 -12.86
CA VAL A 197 8.44 -2.32 -12.82
C VAL A 197 8.51 -1.77 -14.25
N ASP A 198 7.38 -1.26 -14.73
CA ASP A 198 7.27 -0.50 -15.97
C ASP A 198 7.22 0.99 -15.64
N TRP A 199 8.40 1.59 -15.51
CA TRP A 199 8.59 2.98 -15.08
C TRP A 199 9.55 3.69 -16.05
N PRO A 200 9.34 4.98 -16.38
CA PRO A 200 10.04 5.66 -17.46
C PRO A 200 11.55 5.85 -17.21
N ASP A 201 11.97 5.87 -15.95
CA ASP A 201 13.38 5.95 -15.57
C ASP A 201 13.71 4.84 -14.58
N ARG A 202 14.63 3.95 -14.96
CA ARG A 202 15.10 2.86 -14.10
C ARG A 202 15.75 3.36 -12.81
N LYS A 203 16.36 4.55 -12.83
CA LYS A 203 16.92 5.18 -11.63
C LYS A 203 15.84 5.61 -10.64
N ARG A 204 14.60 5.72 -11.09
CA ARG A 204 13.41 6.03 -10.29
C ARG A 204 12.55 4.80 -10.01
N ALA A 205 13.04 3.60 -10.32
CA ALA A 205 12.31 2.38 -10.00
C ALA A 205 12.26 2.12 -8.49
N MET A 206 13.33 2.43 -7.77
CA MET A 206 13.41 2.18 -6.33
C MET A 206 14.40 3.10 -5.64
N TYR A 207 13.96 3.70 -4.54
CA TYR A 207 14.80 4.43 -3.59
C TYR A 207 14.90 3.61 -2.30
N LEU A 208 16.12 3.34 -1.87
CA LEU A 208 16.41 2.47 -0.73
C LEU A 208 16.86 3.28 0.48
N PRO A 209 16.51 2.82 1.70
CA PRO A 209 17.09 3.38 2.91
C PRO A 209 18.54 2.93 3.05
N ARG A 210 19.33 3.71 3.79
CA ARG A 210 20.75 3.40 4.01
C ARG A 210 20.88 2.14 4.85
N GLY A 211 21.60 1.15 4.32
CA GLY A 211 21.87 -0.11 5.02
C GLY A 211 20.79 -1.18 4.82
N ALA A 212 19.78 -0.94 3.97
CA ALA A 212 18.85 -1.99 3.56
C ALA A 212 19.58 -3.18 2.93
N ARG A 213 19.21 -4.38 3.37
CA ARG A 213 19.55 -5.63 2.70
C ARG A 213 18.44 -5.99 1.72
N VAL A 214 18.79 -6.03 0.44
CA VAL A 214 17.87 -6.45 -0.62
C VAL A 214 18.24 -7.86 -1.09
N THR A 215 17.25 -8.77 -1.11
CA THR A 215 17.37 -10.11 -1.70
C THR A 215 16.47 -10.20 -2.92
N GLY A 216 17.00 -10.68 -4.05
CA GLY A 216 16.30 -10.68 -5.34
C GLY A 216 16.55 -9.41 -6.15
N SER A 217 15.75 -9.18 -7.20
CA SER A 217 15.94 -8.07 -8.13
C SER A 217 14.65 -7.66 -8.81
N LEU A 218 14.53 -6.37 -9.14
CA LEU A 218 13.46 -5.87 -10.00
C LEU A 218 13.65 -6.39 -11.43
N LYS A 219 12.54 -6.73 -12.08
CA LYS A 219 12.42 -6.95 -13.52
C LYS A 219 11.81 -5.68 -14.13
N TYR A 220 12.19 -5.35 -15.37
CA TYR A 220 11.77 -4.11 -16.02
C TYR A 220 10.81 -4.36 -17.18
N GLY A 221 9.83 -3.48 -17.32
CA GLY A 221 8.77 -3.58 -18.32
C GLY A 221 7.58 -4.39 -17.84
N VAL A 222 6.83 -4.97 -18.79
CA VAL A 222 5.60 -5.73 -18.51
C VAL A 222 5.91 -7.23 -18.37
N PRO A 223 5.36 -7.93 -17.36
CA PRO A 223 5.48 -9.38 -17.26
C PRO A 223 4.94 -10.11 -18.49
N PRO A 224 5.57 -11.22 -18.94
CA PRO A 224 5.15 -11.98 -20.13
C PRO A 224 3.70 -12.49 -20.09
N GLY A 225 3.16 -12.75 -18.90
CA GLY A 225 1.79 -13.25 -18.69
C GLY A 225 0.74 -12.16 -18.45
N GLY A 226 1.11 -10.88 -18.58
CA GLY A 226 0.26 -9.75 -18.20
C GLY A 226 0.13 -9.60 -16.69
N ASP A 227 -0.98 -9.00 -16.24
CA ASP A 227 -1.15 -8.68 -14.81
C ASP A 227 -1.23 -9.90 -13.90
N PHE A 228 -0.53 -9.83 -12.75
CA PHE A 228 -0.62 -10.86 -11.71
C PHE A 228 -1.97 -10.84 -10.98
N CYS A 229 -2.59 -9.67 -10.86
CA CYS A 229 -3.98 -9.54 -10.42
C CYS A 229 -4.87 -9.40 -11.65
N ARG A 230 -5.47 -10.51 -12.10
CA ARG A 230 -6.54 -10.52 -13.10
C ARG A 230 -7.83 -10.12 -12.36
N GLY A 231 -8.42 -9.01 -12.79
CA GLY A 231 -9.67 -8.49 -12.22
C GLY A 231 -10.87 -9.40 -12.50
#